data_AF-A0AAE5PA71-F1
#
_entry.id   AF-A0AAE5PA71-F1
#
_cell.length_a   1.000
_cell.length_b   1.000
_cell.length_c   1.000
_cell.angle_alpha   90.00
_cell.angle_beta   90.00
_cell.angle_gamma   90.00
#
_symmetry.space_group_name_H-M   'P 1'
#
loop_
_entity.id
_entity.type
_entity.pdbx_description
1 polymer ?
#
loop_
_entity_poly.entity_id
_entity_poly.type
_entity_poly.pdbx_seq_one_letter_code
_entity_poly.pdbx_strand_id
1 'polypeptide(L)'
;MLIGTSMVTMPAQTTGLNQLPKQLYPHGTAIMNTLHQVSGAIGTALFVSIMSSGKESYVKGVNEPNTALAKVNGLISGLQQAFFIATIVGVIAHVLSFFLKRTQAPENSSTGVPIT
;
A
#
# COMPACT_ATOMS: atom_id res chain seq x y z
N MET A 1 -17.49 -5.83 -3.99
CA MET A 1 -16.13 -5.48 -3.51
C MET A 1 -15.99 -5.53 -1.98
N LEU A 2 -16.95 -5.02 -1.20
CA LEU A 2 -16.80 -4.90 0.27
C LEU A 2 -16.67 -6.24 1.03
N ILE A 3 -17.31 -7.33 0.57
CA ILE A 3 -17.26 -8.63 1.28
C ILE A 3 -15.85 -9.26 1.18
N GLY A 4 -15.21 -9.20 0.01
CA GLY A 4 -13.91 -9.83 -0.19
C GLY A 4 -12.78 -9.13 0.57
N THR A 5 -12.78 -7.80 0.59
CA THR A 5 -11.74 -7.03 1.31
C THR A 5 -11.91 -7.11 2.81
N SER A 6 -13.15 -7.14 3.33
CA SER A 6 -13.41 -7.25 4.77
C SER A 6 -12.98 -8.61 5.34
N MET A 7 -13.18 -9.69 4.59
CA MET A 7 -12.79 -11.05 4.98
C MET A 7 -11.28 -11.22 5.16
N VAL A 8 -10.45 -10.39 4.50
CA VAL A 8 -8.98 -10.47 4.59
C VAL A 8 -8.43 -9.43 5.56
N THR A 9 -8.98 -8.21 5.55
CA THR A 9 -8.39 -7.08 6.29
C THR A 9 -8.52 -7.23 7.80
N MET A 10 -9.66 -7.75 8.30
CA MET A 10 -9.85 -7.97 9.74
C MET A 10 -8.92 -9.05 10.32
N PRO A 11 -8.85 -10.28 9.78
CA PRO A 11 -7.95 -11.29 10.35
C PRO A 11 -6.48 -10.89 10.23
N ALA A 12 -6.09 -10.13 9.21
CA ALA A 12 -4.73 -9.61 9.10
C ALA A 12 -4.40 -8.63 10.24
N GLN A 13 -5.31 -7.69 10.52
CA GLN A 13 -5.15 -6.73 11.62
C GLN A 13 -5.14 -7.42 13.00
N THR A 14 -6.07 -8.36 13.22
CA THR A 14 -6.15 -9.07 14.51
C THR A 14 -4.95 -10.01 14.72
N THR A 15 -4.48 -10.69 13.68
CA THR A 15 -3.26 -11.53 13.74
C THR A 15 -2.00 -10.68 13.99
N GLY A 16 -1.91 -9.49 13.37
CA GLY A 16 -0.80 -8.56 13.59
C GLY A 16 -0.73 -8.03 15.02
N LEU A 17 -1.88 -7.75 15.65
CA LEU A 17 -1.93 -7.32 17.05
C LEU A 17 -1.78 -8.47 18.04
N ASN A 18 -2.29 -9.66 17.73
CA ASN A 18 -2.16 -10.86 18.59
C ASN A 18 -0.71 -11.36 18.74
N GLN A 19 0.23 -10.84 17.95
CA GLN A 19 1.67 -11.11 18.09
C GLN A 19 2.36 -10.19 19.11
N LEU A 20 1.62 -9.26 19.73
CA LEU A 20 2.12 -8.24 20.65
C LEU A 20 1.63 -8.52 22.10
N PRO A 21 2.37 -8.17 23.16
CA PRO A 21 1.83 -8.21 24.52
C PRO A 21 0.61 -7.27 24.65
N LYS A 22 -0.44 -7.68 25.38
CA LYS A 22 -1.71 -6.92 25.53
C LYS A 22 -1.52 -5.45 25.94
N GLN A 23 -0.46 -5.16 26.69
CA GLN A 23 -0.10 -3.81 27.16
C GLN A 23 0.23 -2.84 26.01
N LEU A 24 0.68 -3.36 24.87
CA LEU A 24 1.14 -2.58 23.73
C LEU A 24 0.11 -2.51 22.58
N TYR A 25 -1.08 -3.11 22.74
CA TYR A 25 -2.15 -3.04 21.73
C TYR A 25 -2.50 -1.61 21.28
N PRO A 26 -2.57 -0.60 22.18
CA PRO A 26 -2.80 0.79 21.78
C PRO A 26 -1.68 1.34 20.88
N HIS A 27 -0.42 0.99 21.17
CA HIS A 27 0.74 1.39 20.36
C HIS A 27 0.77 0.66 19.00
N GLY A 28 0.49 -0.65 18.98
CA GLY A 28 0.40 -1.43 17.75
C GLY A 28 -0.71 -0.93 16.83
N THR A 29 -1.87 -0.57 17.37
CA THR A 29 -2.99 -0.04 16.57
C THR A 29 -2.64 1.34 15.99
N ALA A 30 -1.97 2.20 16.77
CA ALA A 30 -1.48 3.49 16.28
C ALA A 30 -0.48 3.31 15.11
N ILE A 31 0.49 2.40 15.24
CA ILE A 31 1.47 2.11 14.20
C ILE A 31 0.78 1.61 12.92
N MET A 32 -0.16 0.67 13.02
CA MET A 32 -0.91 0.16 11.87
C MET A 32 -1.68 1.27 11.15
N ASN A 33 -2.31 2.18 11.90
CA ASN A 33 -2.99 3.33 11.31
C ASN A 33 -2.02 4.28 10.59
N THR A 34 -0.85 4.56 11.18
CA THR A 34 0.18 5.38 10.52
C THR A 34 0.73 4.70 9.26
N LEU A 35 0.97 3.38 9.31
CA LEU A 35 1.43 2.61 8.16
C LEU A 35 0.41 2.64 7.03
N HIS A 36 -0.88 2.47 7.31
CA HIS A 36 -1.92 2.57 6.29
C HIS A 36 -1.97 3.97 5.66
N GLN A 37 -1.93 5.03 6.48
CA GLN A 37 -1.96 6.41 5.98
C GLN A 37 -0.74 6.74 5.12
N VAL A 38 0.46 6.41 5.60
CA VAL A 38 1.72 6.65 4.89
C VAL A 38 1.77 5.83 3.60
N SER A 39 1.38 4.55 3.65
CA SER A 39 1.36 3.69 2.44
C SER A 39 0.36 4.21 1.40
N GLY A 40 -0.81 4.70 1.81
CA GLY A 40 -1.79 5.30 0.92
C GLY A 40 -1.29 6.58 0.26
N ALA A 41 -0.63 7.46 1.03
CA ALA A 41 -0.05 8.69 0.51
C ALA A 41 1.10 8.42 -0.47
N ILE A 42 2.01 7.50 -0.13
CA ILE A 42 3.13 7.11 -1.01
C ILE A 42 2.60 6.50 -2.31
N GLY A 43 1.62 5.59 -2.22
CA GLY A 43 1.05 4.93 -3.40
C GLY A 43 0.43 5.92 -4.40
N THR A 44 -0.35 6.88 -3.90
CA THR A 44 -0.97 7.90 -4.76
C THR A 44 0.06 8.85 -5.36
N ALA A 45 1.05 9.30 -4.58
CA ALA A 45 2.12 10.17 -5.06
C ALA A 45 2.95 9.51 -6.18
N LEU A 46 3.36 8.25 -5.98
CA LEU A 46 4.09 7.49 -7.00
C LEU A 46 3.25 7.28 -8.26
N PHE A 47 1.97 6.93 -8.11
CA PHE A 47 1.07 6.73 -9.25
C PHE A 47 0.94 7.99 -10.10
N VAL A 48 0.67 9.14 -9.47
CA VAL A 48 0.53 10.43 -10.17
C VAL A 48 1.86 10.83 -10.83
N SER A 49 2.99 10.62 -10.15
CA SER A 49 4.32 10.91 -10.70
C SER A 49 4.59 10.14 -11.99
N ILE A 50 4.37 8.81 -11.97
CA ILE A 50 4.56 7.94 -13.14
C ILE A 50 3.61 8.33 -14.27
N MET A 51 2.32 8.53 -13.95
CA MET A 51 1.32 8.93 -14.94
C MET A 51 1.70 10.26 -15.61
N SER A 52 2.15 11.24 -14.83
CA SER A 52 2.57 12.54 -15.34
C SER A 52 3.80 12.41 -16.25
N SER A 53 4.78 11.59 -15.84
CA SER A 53 5.97 11.31 -16.64
C SER A 53 5.64 10.64 -17.97
N GLY A 54 4.75 9.62 -17.97
CA GLY A 54 4.33 8.94 -19.19
C GLY A 54 3.53 9.84 -20.15
N LYS A 55 2.66 10.70 -19.59
CA LYS A 55 1.96 11.74 -20.36
C LYS A 55 2.94 12.70 -21.02
N GLU A 56 3.93 13.18 -20.29
CA GLU A 56 4.93 14.12 -20.81
C GLU A 56 5.79 13.47 -21.91
N SER A 57 6.19 12.21 -21.72
CA SER A 57 6.92 11.43 -22.72
C SER A 57 6.16 11.32 -24.04
N TYR A 58 4.86 11.02 -23.98
CA TYR A 58 4.00 10.94 -25.17
C TYR A 58 3.87 12.29 -25.89
N VAL A 59 3.68 13.37 -25.14
CA VAL A 59 3.49 14.72 -25.70
C VAL A 59 4.76 15.25 -26.39
N LYS A 60 5.96 14.82 -25.96
CA LYS A 60 7.23 15.19 -26.62
C LYS A 60 7.43 14.50 -27.98
N GLY A 61 6.78 13.37 -28.23
CA GLY A 61 6.92 12.58 -29.46
C GLY A 61 5.92 12.95 -30.57
N VAL A 62 4.99 13.87 -30.32
CA VAL A 62 3.94 14.25 -31.27
C VAL A 62 4.19 15.61 -31.90
N ASN A 63 3.93 15.73 -33.20
CA ASN A 63 4.15 16.96 -33.96
C ASN A 63 3.18 18.10 -33.57
N GLU A 64 1.98 17.77 -33.05
CA GLU A 64 0.96 18.75 -32.64
C GLU A 64 0.50 18.53 -31.18
N PRO A 65 1.33 18.89 -30.19
CA PRO A 65 1.09 18.59 -28.78
C PRO A 65 -0.12 19.33 -28.17
N ASN A 66 -0.64 20.37 -28.83
CA ASN A 66 -1.72 21.21 -28.31
C ASN A 66 -3.12 20.82 -28.75
N THR A 67 -3.28 19.78 -29.59
CA THR A 67 -4.60 19.27 -29.97
C THR A 67 -5.29 18.57 -28.79
N ALA A 68 -6.61 18.65 -28.73
CA ALA A 68 -7.40 17.96 -27.71
C ALA A 68 -7.16 16.43 -27.74
N LEU A 69 -7.02 15.87 -28.95
CA LEU A 69 -6.70 14.45 -29.16
C LEU A 69 -5.33 14.06 -28.61
N ALA A 70 -4.28 14.86 -28.84
CA ALA A 70 -2.94 14.56 -28.31
C ALA A 70 -2.91 14.58 -26.77
N LYS A 71 -3.66 15.50 -26.14
CA LYS A 71 -3.79 15.57 -24.67
C LYS A 71 -4.50 14.34 -24.09
N VAL A 72 -5.59 13.89 -24.72
CA VAL A 72 -6.31 12.68 -24.31
C VAL A 72 -5.43 11.43 -24.49
N ASN A 73 -4.78 11.28 -25.64
CA ASN A 73 -3.91 10.13 -25.91
C ASN A 73 -2.67 10.11 -25.00
N GLY A 74 -2.14 11.28 -24.63
CA GLY A 74 -1.07 11.38 -23.64
C GLY A 74 -1.51 10.92 -22.25
N LEU A 75 -2.74 11.26 -21.83
CA LEU A 75 -3.29 10.76 -20.57
C LEU A 75 -3.47 9.24 -20.58
N ILE A 76 -4.01 8.69 -21.67
CA ILE A 76 -4.19 7.24 -21.84
C ILE A 76 -2.83 6.52 -21.75
N SER A 77 -1.82 7.04 -22.45
CA SER A 77 -0.47 6.48 -22.44
C SER A 77 0.18 6.55 -21.05
N GLY A 78 0.03 7.68 -20.35
CA GLY A 78 0.50 7.83 -18.98
C GLY A 78 -0.18 6.87 -18.00
N LEU A 79 -1.49 6.67 -18.12
CA LEU A 79 -2.24 5.70 -17.32
C LEU A 79 -1.79 4.27 -17.60
N GLN A 80 -1.63 3.89 -18.86
CA GLN A 80 -1.16 2.55 -19.23
C GLN A 80 0.22 2.25 -18.64
N GLN A 81 1.14 3.21 -18.70
CA GLN A 81 2.46 3.08 -18.08
C GLN A 81 2.36 2.97 -16.54
N ALA A 82 1.50 3.76 -15.90
CA ALA A 82 1.28 3.69 -14.47
C ALA A 82 0.71 2.33 -14.03
N PHE A 83 -0.25 1.78 -14.76
CA PHE A 83 -0.80 0.45 -14.49
C PHE A 83 0.26 -0.65 -14.68
N PHE A 84 1.09 -0.58 -15.72
CA PHE A 84 2.15 -1.56 -15.93
C PHE A 84 3.14 -1.58 -14.77
N ILE A 85 3.58 -0.41 -14.30
CA ILE A 85 4.48 -0.32 -13.15
C ILE A 85 3.77 -0.77 -11.87
N ALA A 86 2.49 -0.41 -11.68
CA ALA A 86 1.70 -0.88 -10.54
C ALA A 86 1.59 -2.41 -10.50
N THR A 87 1.44 -3.06 -11.66
CA THR A 87 1.48 -4.53 -11.76
C THR A 87 2.84 -5.09 -11.33
N ILE A 88 3.96 -4.50 -11.77
CA ILE A 88 5.30 -4.93 -11.35
C ILE A 88 5.47 -4.81 -9.84
N VAL A 89 5.09 -3.66 -9.26
CA VAL A 89 5.13 -3.44 -7.81
C VAL A 89 4.24 -4.45 -7.07
N GLY A 90 3.05 -4.74 -7.61
CA GLY A 90 2.16 -5.75 -7.06
C GLY A 90 2.74 -7.16 -7.09
N VAL A 91 3.40 -7.55 -8.19
CA VAL A 91 4.10 -8.84 -8.28
C VAL A 91 5.24 -8.92 -7.27
N ILE A 92 6.03 -7.86 -7.11
CA ILE A 92 7.09 -7.80 -6.09
C ILE A 92 6.50 -7.95 -4.69
N ALA A 93 5.44 -7.21 -4.36
CA ALA A 93 4.76 -7.32 -3.07
C ALA A 93 4.19 -8.72 -2.83
N HIS A 94 3.64 -9.34 -3.88
CA HIS A 94 3.13 -10.70 -3.83
C HIS A 94 4.24 -11.73 -3.57
N VAL A 95 5.38 -11.62 -4.26
CA VAL A 95 6.55 -12.47 -4.02
C VAL A 95 7.08 -12.28 -2.61
N LEU A 96 7.25 -11.04 -2.15
CA LEU A 96 7.69 -10.74 -0.78
C LEU A 96 6.76 -11.31 0.29
N SER A 97 5.46 -11.39 0.01
CA SER A 97 4.48 -12.01 0.92
C SER A 97 4.81 -13.46 1.26
N PHE A 98 5.35 -14.24 0.31
CA PHE A 98 5.78 -15.62 0.57
C PHE A 98 7.01 -15.71 1.49
N PHE A 99 7.83 -14.67 1.56
CA PHE A 99 8.99 -14.60 2.44
C PHE A 99 8.67 -14.05 3.84
N LEU A 100 7.42 -13.66 4.08
CA LEU A 100 7.00 -13.12 5.37
C LEU A 100 7.04 -14.23 6.45
N LYS A 101 8.09 -14.23 7.26
CA LYS A 101 8.27 -15.19 8.35
C LYS A 101 7.28 -14.87 9.48
N ARG A 102 6.47 -15.86 9.88
CA ARG A 102 5.56 -15.75 11.02
C ARG A 102 6.37 -15.48 12.30
N THR A 103 6.23 -14.28 12.85
CA THR A 103 6.77 -13.96 14.18
C THR A 103 5.83 -14.54 15.24
N GLN A 104 6.38 -15.21 16.24
CA GLN A 104 5.62 -15.73 17.37
C GLN A 104 5.55 -14.64 18.45
N ALA A 105 4.39 -14.52 19.11
CA ALA A 105 4.25 -13.64 20.25
C ALA A 105 5.30 -14.00 21.32
N PRO A 106 5.98 -13.04 21.96
CA PRO A 106 6.84 -13.34 23.09
C PRO A 106 5.98 -13.94 24.21
N GLU A 107 6.26 -15.18 24.59
CA GLU A 107 5.68 -15.80 25.78
C GLU A 107 6.38 -15.22 27.01
N ASN A 108 5.57 -14.72 27.96
CA ASN A 108 5.90 -14.41 29.36
C ASN A 108 6.59 -13.09 29.70
N SER A 109 5.88 -12.27 30.47
CA SER A 109 6.27 -12.05 31.87
C SER A 109 5.12 -11.44 32.68
N SER A 110 4.45 -12.29 33.44
CA SER A 110 3.78 -11.92 34.68
C SER A 110 4.77 -11.22 35.62
N THR A 111 4.64 -9.91 35.79
CA THR A 111 5.10 -9.24 37.02
C THR A 111 3.94 -8.40 37.50
N GLY A 112 3.37 -8.86 38.62
CA GLY A 112 2.12 -8.39 39.17
C GLY A 112 2.17 -6.94 39.63
N VAL A 113 1.01 -6.30 39.50
CA VAL A 113 0.58 -5.32 40.48
C VAL A 113 -0.83 -5.77 40.90
N PRO A 114 -1.06 -6.15 42.17
CA PRO A 114 -2.41 -6.32 42.68
C PRO A 114 -3.11 -4.95 42.63
N ILE A 115 -4.21 -4.91 41.90
CA ILE A 115 -5.18 -3.81 41.95
C ILE A 115 -5.93 -3.92 43.27
N THR A 116 -5.46 -3.19 44.27
CA THR A 116 -6.31 -2.59 45.30
C THR A 116 -6.90 -1.30 44.77
#